data_AF-A0A9X2XX29-F1
#
_entry.id   AF-A0A9X2XX29-F1
#
_cell.length_a   1.000
_cell.length_b   1.000
_cell.length_c   1.000
_cell.angle_alpha   90.00
_cell.angle_beta   90.00
_cell.angle_gamma   90.00
#
_symmetry.space_group_name_H-M   'P 1'
#
loop_
_entity.id
_entity.type
_entity.pdbx_description
1 polymer ?
#
loop_
_entity_poly.entity_id
_entity_poly.type
_entity_poly.pdbx_seq_one_letter_code
_entity_poly.pdbx_strand_id
1 'polypeptide(L)'
;MVNAWDKILVDDFEDGYRMADATYSQSLKHYDLRARAISSFLLRNYETALSDFLRLKQDEQASNMPSDGTYLDIGLCYYAIGDIMSAIEHFVFPVANRKLIKYTSDITVPASILFYVGLRTQRQDLQKVATKELKRFMQVVPQFILGRAAEDDLDKLYKEQTHPVLQNRKQCKTEFYKAVKALQTSDSDKYQEHLKRCVALKGNYLEFEYYMARVELDKLNSR
;
A
#
# COMPACT_ATOMS: atom_id res chain seq x y z
N MET A 1 -10.98 26.16 2.14
CA MET A 1 -10.58 26.09 0.72
C MET A 1 -10.52 24.61 0.37
N VAL A 2 -11.29 24.15 -0.61
CA VAL A 2 -11.32 22.74 -1.02
C VAL A 2 -10.01 22.42 -1.74
N ASN A 3 -9.33 21.34 -1.38
CA ASN A 3 -8.11 20.86 -2.04
C ASN A 3 -8.34 19.48 -2.69
N ALA A 4 -7.35 18.97 -3.42
CA ALA A 4 -7.45 17.69 -4.11
C ALA A 4 -7.77 16.50 -3.17
N TRP A 5 -7.26 16.52 -1.94
CA TRP A 5 -7.51 15.47 -0.96
C TRP A 5 -8.95 15.45 -0.46
N ASP A 6 -9.62 16.60 -0.39
CA ASP A 6 -11.04 16.64 -0.04
C ASP A 6 -11.89 15.87 -1.07
N LYS A 7 -11.47 15.87 -2.34
CA LYS A 7 -12.10 15.10 -3.43
C LYS A 7 -11.76 13.61 -3.37
N ILE A 8 -10.48 13.29 -3.15
CA ILE A 8 -10.02 11.90 -2.99
C ILE A 8 -10.75 11.21 -1.82
N LEU A 9 -10.99 11.91 -0.71
CA LEU A 9 -11.66 11.37 0.47
C LEU A 9 -13.14 11.01 0.23
N VAL A 10 -13.76 11.53 -0.83
CA VAL A 10 -15.16 11.25 -1.19
C VAL A 10 -15.30 10.47 -2.50
N ASP A 11 -14.26 9.73 -2.91
CA ASP A 11 -14.22 8.91 -4.13
C ASP A 11 -14.24 9.68 -5.46
N ASP A 12 -14.04 11.00 -5.42
CA ASP A 12 -14.03 11.85 -6.61
C ASP A 12 -12.59 11.99 -7.14
N PHE A 13 -12.05 10.90 -7.65
CA PHE A 13 -10.65 10.82 -8.08
C PHE A 13 -10.37 11.64 -9.35
N GLU A 14 -11.36 11.83 -10.21
CA GLU A 14 -11.22 12.66 -11.42
C GLU A 14 -11.06 14.14 -11.06
N ASP A 15 -11.92 14.69 -10.20
CA ASP A 15 -11.73 16.05 -9.71
C ASP A 15 -10.49 16.16 -8.83
N GLY A 16 -10.20 15.14 -8.01
CA GLY A 16 -8.96 15.06 -7.23
C GLY A 16 -7.72 15.21 -8.09
N TYR A 17 -7.65 14.46 -9.20
CA TYR A 17 -6.59 14.56 -10.19
C TYR A 17 -6.53 15.97 -10.81
N ARG A 18 -7.66 16.46 -11.34
CA ARG A 18 -7.73 17.76 -12.02
C ARG A 18 -7.28 18.92 -11.12
N MET A 19 -7.69 18.89 -9.85
CA MET A 19 -7.30 19.90 -8.87
C MET A 19 -5.82 19.79 -8.49
N ALA A 20 -5.32 18.57 -8.29
CA ALA A 20 -3.92 18.34 -7.96
C ALA A 20 -2.99 18.77 -9.10
N ASP A 21 -3.36 18.45 -10.34
CA ASP A 21 -2.60 18.82 -11.53
C ASP A 21 -2.51 20.34 -11.70
N ALA A 22 -3.65 21.03 -11.64
CA ALA A 22 -3.71 22.49 -11.75
C ALA A 22 -2.92 23.19 -10.63
N THR A 23 -2.96 22.65 -9.40
CA THR A 23 -2.27 23.24 -8.25
C THR A 23 -0.77 22.96 -8.32
N TYR A 24 -0.37 21.74 -8.68
CA TYR A 24 1.05 21.35 -8.77
C TYR A 24 1.79 22.18 -9.82
N SER A 25 1.16 22.48 -10.97
CA SER A 25 1.74 23.37 -11.99
C SER A 25 2.08 24.77 -11.47
N GLN A 26 1.47 25.19 -10.36
CA GLN A 26 1.70 26.50 -9.74
C GLN A 26 2.59 26.41 -8.49
N SER A 27 2.41 25.37 -7.67
CA SER A 27 3.02 25.27 -6.34
C SER A 27 4.32 24.48 -6.33
N LEU A 28 4.47 23.50 -7.23
CA LEU A 28 5.51 22.47 -7.25
C LEU A 28 5.68 21.75 -5.89
N LYS A 29 4.62 21.65 -5.09
CA LYS A 29 4.66 21.02 -3.76
C LYS A 29 4.49 19.50 -3.85
N HIS A 30 5.26 18.76 -3.04
CA HIS A 30 5.15 17.31 -2.93
C HIS A 30 3.75 16.83 -2.50
N TYR A 31 3.02 17.66 -1.73
CA TYR A 31 1.65 17.36 -1.30
C TYR A 31 0.68 17.23 -2.48
N ASP A 32 0.77 18.15 -3.44
CA ASP A 32 -0.09 18.17 -4.63
C ASP A 32 0.35 17.09 -5.62
N LEU A 33 1.67 16.89 -5.79
CA LEU A 33 2.20 15.82 -6.62
C LEU A 33 1.77 14.43 -6.13
N ARG A 34 1.78 14.19 -4.81
CA ARG A 34 1.29 12.94 -4.23
C ARG A 34 -0.22 12.75 -4.45
N ALA A 35 -1.02 13.81 -4.36
CA ALA A 35 -2.44 13.74 -4.66
C ALA A 35 -2.70 13.37 -6.12
N ARG A 36 -1.94 13.94 -7.06
CA ARG A 36 -2.02 13.61 -8.49
C ARG A 36 -1.62 12.17 -8.77
N ALA A 37 -0.53 11.71 -8.17
CA ALA A 37 -0.05 10.33 -8.30
C ALA A 37 -1.09 9.31 -7.81
N ILE A 38 -1.64 9.53 -6.60
CA ILE A 38 -2.68 8.67 -6.01
C ILE A 38 -3.96 8.68 -6.85
N SER A 39 -4.42 9.84 -7.28
CA SER A 39 -5.62 9.95 -8.12
C SER A 39 -5.41 9.21 -9.45
N SER A 40 -4.24 9.38 -10.09
CA SER A 40 -3.87 8.65 -11.30
C SER A 40 -3.89 7.14 -11.09
N PHE A 41 -3.32 6.67 -9.98
CA PHE A 41 -3.31 5.26 -9.63
C PHE A 41 -4.73 4.70 -9.46
N LEU A 42 -5.59 5.43 -8.75
CA LEU A 42 -6.98 5.03 -8.48
C LEU A 42 -7.86 5.02 -9.74
N LEU A 43 -7.48 5.81 -10.75
CA LEU A 43 -8.05 5.85 -12.10
C LEU A 43 -7.42 4.82 -13.06
N ARG A 44 -6.51 3.96 -12.57
CA ARG A 44 -5.75 2.97 -13.36
C ARG A 44 -4.80 3.56 -14.40
N ASN A 45 -4.42 4.83 -14.27
CA ASN A 45 -3.38 5.47 -15.06
C ASN A 45 -2.01 5.22 -14.37
N TYR A 46 -1.56 3.96 -14.37
CA TYR A 46 -0.42 3.52 -13.57
C TYR A 46 0.91 4.14 -14.03
N GLU A 47 1.08 4.41 -15.33
CA GLU A 47 2.26 5.05 -15.89
C GLU A 47 2.38 6.51 -15.44
N THR A 48 1.27 7.24 -15.39
CA THR A 48 1.22 8.61 -14.87
C THR A 48 1.54 8.62 -13.38
N ALA A 49 0.92 7.73 -12.60
CA ALA A 49 1.22 7.58 -11.18
C ALA A 49 2.71 7.27 -10.93
N LEU A 50 3.27 6.33 -11.71
CA LEU A 50 4.68 5.96 -11.64
C LEU A 50 5.60 7.15 -11.91
N SER A 51 5.31 7.94 -12.96
CA SER A 51 6.09 9.13 -13.30
C SER A 51 6.15 10.12 -12.13
N ASP A 52 5.01 10.36 -11.49
CA ASP A 52 4.91 11.28 -10.35
C ASP A 52 5.65 10.76 -9.11
N PHE A 53 5.53 9.48 -8.79
CA PHE A 53 6.25 8.89 -7.66
C PHE A 53 7.77 8.82 -7.91
N LEU A 54 8.20 8.58 -9.15
CA LEU A 54 9.63 8.67 -9.51
C LEU A 54 10.16 10.10 -9.34
N ARG A 55 9.35 11.10 -9.68
CA ARG A 55 9.69 12.50 -9.43
C ARG A 55 9.82 12.79 -7.93
N LEU A 56 8.86 12.35 -7.12
CA LEU A 56 8.93 12.46 -5.66
C LEU A 56 10.19 11.82 -5.09
N LYS A 57 10.55 10.62 -5.56
CA LYS A 57 11.78 9.93 -5.14
C LYS A 57 13.03 10.73 -5.46
N GLN A 58 13.11 11.36 -6.63
CA GLN A 58 14.26 12.22 -6.99
C GLN A 58 14.39 13.42 -6.05
N ASP A 59 13.26 14.10 -5.76
CA ASP A 59 13.25 15.28 -4.88
C ASP A 59 13.57 14.89 -3.41
N GLU A 60 13.11 13.72 -2.94
CA GLU A 60 13.47 13.14 -1.64
C GLU A 60 14.96 12.77 -1.55
N GLN A 61 15.54 12.21 -2.61
CA GLN A 61 16.96 11.89 -2.67
C GLN A 61 17.82 13.16 -2.66
N ALA A 62 17.43 14.18 -3.42
CA ALA A 62 18.13 15.47 -3.45
C ALA A 62 18.13 16.17 -2.08
N SER A 63 17.10 15.92 -1.27
CA SER A 63 16.98 16.45 0.10
C SER A 63 17.50 15.50 1.19
N ASN A 64 18.10 14.35 0.81
CA ASN A 64 18.58 13.31 1.71
C ASN A 64 17.52 12.81 2.71
N MET A 65 16.26 12.74 2.27
CA MET A 65 15.10 12.29 3.04
C MET A 65 14.28 11.23 2.29
N PRO A 66 14.87 10.09 1.89
CA PRO A 66 14.12 9.02 1.22
C PRO A 66 13.02 8.44 2.12
N SER A 67 11.80 8.30 1.58
CA SER A 67 10.64 7.74 2.28
C SER A 67 10.40 6.27 1.89
N ASP A 68 10.05 5.44 2.86
CA ASP A 68 9.59 4.07 2.61
C ASP A 68 8.31 4.06 1.75
N GLY A 69 7.35 4.93 2.06
CA GLY A 69 6.10 5.08 1.32
C GLY A 69 6.33 5.31 -0.17
N THR A 70 7.21 6.25 -0.55
CA THR A 70 7.51 6.53 -1.96
C THR A 70 8.08 5.32 -2.69
N TYR A 71 8.95 4.52 -2.06
CA TYR A 71 9.43 3.27 -2.65
C TYR A 71 8.33 2.22 -2.78
N LEU A 72 7.47 2.08 -1.77
CA LEU A 72 6.33 1.16 -1.85
C LEU A 72 5.35 1.56 -2.96
N ASP A 73 5.06 2.85 -3.11
CA ASP A 73 4.15 3.38 -4.14
C ASP A 73 4.70 3.15 -5.56
N ILE A 74 6.01 3.32 -5.77
CA ILE A 74 6.66 2.95 -7.04
C ILE A 74 6.56 1.45 -7.29
N GLY A 75 6.87 0.63 -6.27
CA GLY A 75 6.78 -0.82 -6.37
C GLY A 75 5.36 -1.28 -6.72
N LEU A 76 4.35 -0.64 -6.14
CA LEU A 76 2.95 -0.88 -6.42
C LEU A 76 2.56 -0.52 -7.86
N CYS A 77 3.06 0.60 -8.40
CA CYS A 77 2.82 0.97 -9.80
C CYS A 77 3.42 -0.07 -10.76
N TYR A 78 4.69 -0.45 -10.58
CA TYR A 78 5.30 -1.53 -11.37
C TYR A 78 4.54 -2.85 -11.22
N TYR A 79 4.09 -3.17 -10.00
CA TYR A 79 3.30 -4.36 -9.73
C TYR A 79 1.98 -4.36 -10.52
N ALA A 80 1.31 -3.21 -10.61
CA ALA A 80 0.07 -3.04 -11.35
C ALA A 80 0.29 -3.17 -12.87
N ILE A 81 1.35 -2.55 -13.40
CA ILE A 81 1.75 -2.62 -14.81
C ILE A 81 2.15 -4.05 -15.23
N GLY A 82 2.63 -4.86 -14.28
CA GLY A 82 3.10 -6.23 -14.54
C GLY A 82 4.61 -6.36 -14.68
N ASP A 83 5.37 -5.28 -14.48
CA ASP A 83 6.82 -5.33 -14.34
C ASP A 83 7.19 -5.82 -12.92
N ILE A 84 7.11 -7.13 -12.74
CA ILE A 84 7.32 -7.77 -11.44
C ILE A 84 8.76 -7.60 -10.94
N MET A 85 9.74 -7.49 -11.84
CA MET A 85 11.14 -7.35 -11.45
C MET A 85 11.39 -5.98 -10.83
N SER A 86 10.99 -4.90 -11.51
CA SER A 86 11.10 -3.55 -10.94
C SER A 86 10.22 -3.36 -9.70
N ALA A 87 9.06 -4.03 -9.62
CA ALA A 87 8.24 -4.03 -8.41
C ALA A 87 9.01 -4.63 -7.21
N ILE A 88 9.62 -5.80 -7.38
CA ILE A 88 10.38 -6.48 -6.32
C ILE A 88 11.55 -5.61 -5.85
N GLU A 89 12.31 -5.00 -6.76
CA GLU A 89 13.43 -4.12 -6.40
C GLU A 89 12.98 -3.01 -5.44
N HIS A 90 11.85 -2.37 -5.74
CA HIS A 90 11.30 -1.28 -4.94
C HIS A 90 10.70 -1.74 -3.61
N PHE A 91 10.11 -2.94 -3.54
CA PHE A 91 9.65 -3.52 -2.27
C PHE A 91 10.78 -4.01 -1.37
N VAL A 92 11.89 -4.49 -1.95
CA VAL A 92 13.07 -4.96 -1.19
C VAL A 92 13.85 -3.79 -0.61
N PHE A 93 13.99 -2.69 -1.35
CA PHE A 93 14.83 -1.56 -0.96
C PHE A 93 14.57 -1.06 0.47
N PRO A 94 13.33 -0.78 0.92
CA PRO A 94 13.09 -0.29 2.28
C PRO A 94 13.33 -1.32 3.38
N VAL A 95 13.27 -2.61 3.07
CA VAL A 95 13.61 -3.68 4.01
C VAL A 95 15.14 -3.80 4.14
N ALA A 96 15.87 -3.72 3.04
CA ALA A 96 17.33 -3.82 3.00
C ALA A 96 18.04 -2.58 3.56
N ASN A 97 17.46 -1.38 3.36
CA ASN A 97 18.10 -0.10 3.65
C ASN A 97 17.46 0.66 4.82
N ARG A 98 16.88 -0.04 5.79
CA ARG A 98 16.12 0.57 6.91
C ARG A 98 16.84 1.69 7.69
N LYS A 99 18.18 1.73 7.68
CA LYS A 99 18.97 2.78 8.36
C LYS A 99 19.01 4.09 7.57
N LEU A 100 18.78 4.01 6.26
CA LEU A 100 18.84 5.14 5.34
C LEU A 100 17.46 5.74 5.10
N ILE A 101 16.39 5.04 5.48
CA ILE A 101 15.02 5.42 5.20
C ILE A 101 14.31 5.85 6.47
N LYS A 102 13.56 6.94 6.39
CA LYS A 102 12.65 7.35 7.44
C LYS A 102 11.42 6.45 7.41
N TYR A 103 11.35 5.50 8.34
CA TYR A 103 10.20 4.62 8.46
C TYR A 103 9.00 5.42 8.93
N THR A 104 7.89 5.33 8.20
CA THR A 104 6.60 5.80 8.69
C THR A 104 6.00 4.72 9.59
N SER A 105 6.62 4.54 10.76
CA SER A 105 6.16 3.59 11.77
C SER A 105 4.67 3.80 12.03
N ASP A 106 3.90 2.72 11.86
CA ASP A 106 2.44 2.58 12.08
C ASP A 106 1.52 2.70 10.85
N ILE A 107 1.99 3.21 9.70
CA ILE A 107 1.17 3.28 8.49
C ILE A 107 1.23 1.95 7.73
N THR A 108 2.40 1.59 7.20
CA THR A 108 2.62 0.30 6.51
C THR A 108 3.96 -0.27 6.96
N VAL A 109 4.03 -1.59 7.13
CA VAL A 109 5.29 -2.26 7.44
C VAL A 109 5.82 -2.86 6.13
N PRO A 110 6.78 -2.23 5.43
CA PRO A 110 7.39 -2.77 4.20
C PRO A 110 7.70 -4.27 4.21
N ALA A 111 8.16 -4.82 5.33
CA ALA A 111 8.43 -6.26 5.42
C ALA A 111 7.17 -7.13 5.26
N SER A 112 6.00 -6.63 5.69
CA SER A 112 4.71 -7.32 5.52
C SER A 112 4.29 -7.35 4.05
N ILE A 113 4.53 -6.25 3.32
CA ILE A 113 4.29 -6.17 1.88
C ILE A 113 5.27 -7.05 1.12
N LEU A 114 6.56 -7.03 1.46
CA LEU A 114 7.55 -7.89 0.84
C LEU A 114 7.25 -9.38 1.06
N PHE A 115 6.77 -9.74 2.25
CA PHE A 115 6.32 -11.09 2.54
C PHE A 115 5.18 -11.52 1.60
N TYR A 116 4.16 -10.66 1.47
CA TYR A 116 3.05 -10.87 0.56
C TYR A 116 3.51 -11.04 -0.90
N VAL A 117 4.38 -10.15 -1.39
CA VAL A 117 4.93 -10.23 -2.75
C VAL A 117 5.69 -11.53 -2.95
N GLY A 118 6.46 -11.97 -1.94
CA GLY A 118 7.13 -13.26 -1.95
C GLY A 118 6.18 -14.46 -2.05
N LEU A 119 5.00 -14.40 -1.42
CA LEU A 119 3.96 -15.44 -1.60
C LEU A 119 3.41 -15.41 -3.02
N ARG A 120 3.00 -14.23 -3.51
CA ARG A 120 2.38 -14.08 -4.83
C ARG A 120 3.28 -14.49 -5.97
N THR A 121 4.58 -14.23 -5.84
CA THR A 121 5.58 -14.56 -6.86
C THR A 121 6.26 -15.91 -6.62
N GLN A 122 5.83 -16.67 -5.60
CA GLN A 122 6.43 -17.95 -5.18
C GLN A 122 7.95 -17.86 -4.88
N ARG A 123 8.42 -16.65 -4.53
CA ARG A 123 9.82 -16.34 -4.21
C ARG A 123 10.08 -16.56 -2.73
N GLN A 124 10.52 -17.77 -2.39
CA GLN A 124 10.84 -18.15 -1.00
C GLN A 124 11.99 -17.33 -0.39
N ASP A 125 12.92 -16.85 -1.22
CA ASP A 125 14.01 -15.97 -0.81
C ASP A 125 13.47 -14.63 -0.25
N LEU A 126 12.48 -14.04 -0.92
CA LEU A 126 11.82 -12.82 -0.45
C LEU A 126 11.06 -13.06 0.87
N GLN A 127 10.34 -14.18 0.97
CA GLN A 127 9.63 -14.57 2.20
C GLN A 127 10.60 -14.74 3.38
N LYS A 128 11.78 -15.33 3.16
CA LYS A 128 12.82 -15.50 4.20
C LYS A 128 13.37 -14.16 4.67
N VAL A 129 13.68 -13.25 3.75
CA VAL A 129 14.16 -11.90 4.08
C VAL A 129 13.11 -11.13 4.87
N ALA A 130 11.87 -11.12 4.38
CA ALA A 130 10.76 -10.47 5.05
C ALA A 130 10.51 -11.04 6.45
N THR A 131 10.46 -12.37 6.59
CA THR A 131 10.28 -13.05 7.89
C THR A 131 11.34 -12.66 8.90
N LYS A 132 12.61 -12.56 8.48
CA LYS A 132 13.71 -12.14 9.37
C LYS A 132 13.48 -10.74 9.91
N GLU A 133 12.99 -9.82 9.07
CA GLU A 133 12.70 -8.45 9.50
C GLU A 133 11.42 -8.39 10.37
N LEU A 134 10.36 -9.10 9.99
CA LEU A 134 9.10 -9.16 10.74
C LEU A 134 9.27 -9.62 12.19
N LYS A 135 10.23 -10.52 12.46
CA LYS A 135 10.54 -11.00 13.82
C LYS A 135 10.97 -9.88 14.79
N ARG A 136 11.34 -8.70 14.29
CA ARG A 136 11.78 -7.55 15.09
C ARG A 136 10.62 -6.65 15.55
N PHE A 137 9.44 -6.83 14.97
CA PHE A 137 8.29 -5.96 15.16
C PHE A 137 7.28 -6.61 16.10
N MET A 138 6.83 -5.88 17.13
CA MET A 138 5.81 -6.36 18.08
C MET A 138 4.38 -6.00 17.64
N GLN A 139 4.23 -5.23 16.56
CA GLN A 139 2.92 -4.88 16.00
C GLN A 139 2.14 -6.13 15.59
N VAL A 140 0.82 -6.07 15.72
CA VAL A 140 -0.06 -7.23 15.50
C VAL A 140 0.00 -7.78 14.08
N VAL A 141 0.14 -6.93 13.05
CA VAL A 141 0.22 -7.39 11.65
C VAL A 141 1.44 -8.29 11.42
N PRO A 142 2.68 -7.86 11.74
CA PRO A 142 3.84 -8.74 11.73
C PRO A 142 3.64 -10.04 12.52
N GLN A 143 3.08 -9.97 13.72
CA GLN A 143 2.85 -11.16 14.55
C GLN A 143 1.82 -12.11 13.92
N PHE A 144 0.75 -11.58 13.33
CA PHE A 144 -0.29 -12.36 12.64
C PHE A 144 0.27 -13.09 11.41
N ILE A 145 1.06 -12.39 10.57
CA ILE A 145 1.75 -12.99 9.41
C ILE A 145 2.65 -14.15 9.85
N LEU A 146 3.37 -13.97 10.97
CA LEU A 146 4.25 -14.99 11.55
C LEU A 146 3.50 -16.11 12.31
N GLY A 147 2.17 -16.07 12.38
CA GLY A 147 1.36 -17.05 13.11
C GLY A 147 1.48 -16.96 14.63
N ARG A 148 1.88 -15.80 15.16
CA ARG A 148 2.06 -15.53 16.60
C ARG A 148 0.94 -14.70 17.21
N ALA A 149 0.04 -14.16 16.40
CA ALA A 149 -1.17 -13.48 16.83
C ALA A 149 -2.39 -14.16 16.18
N ALA A 150 -3.51 -14.16 16.90
CA ALA A 150 -4.77 -14.72 16.40
C ALA A 150 -5.49 -13.70 15.49
N GLU A 151 -6.51 -14.19 14.77
CA GLU A 151 -7.38 -13.32 13.98
C GLU A 151 -8.10 -12.28 14.84
N ASP A 152 -8.51 -12.65 16.05
CA ASP A 152 -9.15 -11.75 17.02
C ASP A 152 -8.24 -10.58 17.42
N ASP A 153 -6.92 -10.79 17.48
CA ASP A 153 -5.97 -9.71 17.77
C ASP A 153 -5.88 -8.72 16.59
N LEU A 154 -5.94 -9.23 15.37
CA LEU A 154 -5.96 -8.41 14.16
C LEU A 154 -7.27 -7.61 14.04
N ASP A 155 -8.39 -8.20 14.47
CA ASP A 155 -9.70 -7.55 14.49
C ASP A 155 -9.80 -6.38 15.46
N LYS A 156 -9.10 -6.44 16.61
CA LYS A 156 -9.04 -5.35 17.59
C LYS A 156 -8.58 -4.03 16.96
N LEU A 157 -7.72 -4.09 15.92
CA LEU A 157 -7.21 -2.90 15.23
C LEU A 157 -8.30 -1.92 14.77
N TYR A 158 -9.47 -2.43 14.35
CA TYR A 158 -10.58 -1.60 13.89
C TYR A 158 -11.76 -1.59 14.86
N LYS A 159 -11.98 -2.67 15.63
CA LYS A 159 -13.06 -2.75 16.62
C LYS A 159 -12.88 -1.73 17.76
N GLU A 160 -11.64 -1.38 18.09
CA GLU A 160 -11.32 -0.40 19.14
C GLU A 160 -11.29 1.05 18.63
N GLN A 161 -11.49 1.28 17.32
CA GLN A 161 -11.50 2.62 16.74
C GLN A 161 -12.86 3.29 16.90
N THR A 162 -12.86 4.53 17.37
CA THR A 162 -14.07 5.35 17.54
C THR A 162 -14.37 6.23 16.32
N HIS A 163 -13.37 6.57 15.52
CA HIS A 163 -13.53 7.41 14.33
C HIS A 163 -13.85 6.55 13.09
N PRO A 164 -15.00 6.73 12.40
CA PRO A 164 -15.43 5.83 11.32
C PRO A 164 -14.41 5.68 10.18
N VAL A 165 -13.76 6.76 9.76
CA VAL A 165 -12.73 6.70 8.69
C VAL A 165 -11.51 5.89 9.15
N LEU A 166 -11.09 6.03 10.41
CA LEU A 166 -9.95 5.27 10.93
C LEU A 166 -10.33 3.81 11.11
N GLN A 167 -11.55 3.53 11.57
CA GLN A 167 -12.09 2.19 11.63
C GLN A 167 -12.06 1.51 10.26
N ASN A 168 -12.59 2.14 9.21
CA ASN A 168 -12.59 1.59 7.85
C ASN A 168 -11.18 1.34 7.32
N ARG A 169 -10.26 2.28 7.55
CA ARG A 169 -8.85 2.12 7.18
C ARG A 169 -8.22 0.89 7.86
N LYS A 170 -8.37 0.79 9.18
CA LYS A 170 -7.84 -0.36 9.94
C LYS A 170 -8.53 -1.66 9.56
N GLN A 171 -9.83 -1.63 9.24
CA GLN A 171 -10.56 -2.80 8.78
C GLN A 171 -10.05 -3.27 7.41
N CYS A 172 -9.79 -2.37 6.44
CA CYS A 172 -9.20 -2.77 5.16
C CYS A 172 -7.83 -3.42 5.38
N LYS A 173 -6.99 -2.83 6.22
CA LYS A 173 -5.69 -3.42 6.60
C LYS A 173 -5.86 -4.83 7.17
N THR A 174 -6.79 -5.02 8.10
CA THR A 174 -7.12 -6.33 8.69
C THR A 174 -7.58 -7.32 7.62
N GLU A 175 -8.56 -6.96 6.79
CA GLU A 175 -9.07 -7.81 5.71
C GLU A 175 -7.96 -8.19 4.72
N PHE A 176 -7.11 -7.25 4.31
CA PHE A 176 -5.98 -7.55 3.43
C PHE A 176 -5.05 -8.61 4.03
N TYR A 177 -4.67 -8.51 5.30
CA TYR A 177 -3.80 -9.53 5.91
C TYR A 177 -4.51 -10.86 6.17
N LYS A 178 -5.83 -10.89 6.38
CA LYS A 178 -6.60 -12.14 6.33
C LYS A 178 -6.55 -12.77 4.93
N ALA A 179 -6.61 -11.96 3.88
CA ALA A 179 -6.40 -12.42 2.51
C ALA A 179 -4.98 -13.01 2.34
N VAL A 180 -3.94 -12.34 2.83
CA VAL A 180 -2.56 -12.86 2.82
C VAL A 180 -2.48 -14.24 3.51
N LYS A 181 -3.17 -14.41 4.64
CA LYS A 181 -3.22 -15.70 5.36
C LYS A 181 -3.92 -16.79 4.56
N ALA A 182 -5.06 -16.48 3.94
CA ALA A 182 -5.78 -17.40 3.06
C ALA A 182 -4.91 -17.83 1.86
N LEU A 183 -4.16 -16.89 1.28
CA LEU A 183 -3.21 -17.17 0.21
C LEU A 183 -2.10 -18.14 0.67
N GLN A 184 -1.57 -17.99 1.89
CA GLN A 184 -0.58 -18.93 2.44
C GLN A 184 -1.11 -20.36 2.54
N THR A 185 -2.40 -20.52 2.84
CA THR A 185 -3.07 -21.83 2.96
C THR A 185 -3.69 -22.29 1.64
N SER A 186 -3.43 -21.59 0.53
CA SER A 186 -4.00 -21.87 -0.79
C SER A 186 -5.55 -21.85 -0.84
N ASP A 187 -6.18 -21.10 0.07
CA ASP A 187 -7.63 -20.89 0.11
C ASP A 187 -7.99 -19.68 -0.77
N SER A 188 -8.23 -19.97 -2.06
CA SER A 188 -8.49 -18.95 -3.08
C SER A 188 -9.80 -18.20 -2.86
N ASP A 189 -10.82 -18.89 -2.35
CA ASP A 189 -12.15 -18.30 -2.14
C ASP A 189 -12.07 -17.26 -1.02
N LYS A 190 -11.46 -17.61 0.12
CA LYS A 190 -11.26 -16.65 1.22
C LYS A 190 -10.32 -15.52 0.83
N TYR A 191 -9.29 -15.81 0.03
CA TYR A 191 -8.40 -14.77 -0.48
C TYR A 191 -9.20 -13.70 -1.23
N GLN A 192 -10.04 -14.11 -2.19
CA GLN A 192 -10.87 -13.18 -2.96
C GLN A 192 -11.92 -12.48 -2.10
N GLU A 193 -12.57 -13.19 -1.17
CA GLU A 193 -13.56 -12.64 -0.25
C GLU A 193 -12.98 -11.48 0.57
N HIS A 194 -11.83 -11.69 1.19
CA HIS A 194 -11.19 -10.69 2.02
C HIS A 194 -10.67 -9.48 1.21
N LEU A 195 -10.17 -9.71 -0.02
CA LEU A 195 -9.83 -8.59 -0.91
C LEU A 195 -11.05 -7.72 -1.23
N LYS A 196 -12.19 -8.34 -1.58
CA LYS A 196 -13.45 -7.62 -1.86
C LYS A 196 -13.91 -6.81 -0.65
N ARG A 197 -13.82 -7.39 0.56
CA ARG A 197 -14.16 -6.70 1.81
C ARG A 197 -13.27 -5.48 2.06
N CYS A 198 -11.95 -5.59 1.85
CA CYS A 198 -11.05 -4.45 1.96
C CYS A 198 -11.48 -3.32 1.02
N VAL A 199 -11.68 -3.61 -0.27
CA VAL A 199 -11.99 -2.60 -1.29
C VAL A 199 -13.37 -1.97 -1.13
N ALA A 200 -14.34 -2.68 -0.54
CA ALA A 200 -15.70 -2.16 -0.34
C ALA A 200 -15.82 -1.06 0.73
N LEU A 201 -14.80 -0.87 1.58
CA LEU A 201 -14.82 0.09 2.67
C LEU A 201 -14.54 1.51 2.17
N LYS A 202 -15.36 2.50 2.55
CA LYS A 202 -15.13 3.90 2.16
C LYS A 202 -14.04 4.57 2.99
N GLY A 203 -13.25 5.44 2.37
CA GLY A 203 -12.22 6.25 3.06
C GLY A 203 -10.91 5.51 3.35
N ASN A 204 -10.71 4.33 2.78
CA ASN A 204 -9.51 3.48 2.96
C ASN A 204 -8.37 3.79 1.97
N TYR A 205 -8.53 4.79 1.08
CA TYR A 205 -7.56 5.21 0.06
C TYR A 205 -6.23 5.76 0.62
N LEU A 206 -6.03 5.71 1.93
CA LEU A 206 -4.76 6.08 2.56
C LEU A 206 -3.96 4.85 3.03
N GLU A 207 -4.57 3.66 2.99
CA GLU A 207 -3.88 2.42 3.36
C GLU A 207 -3.26 1.78 2.12
N PHE A 208 -1.97 1.46 2.19
CA PHE A 208 -1.27 0.78 1.11
C PHE A 208 -1.96 -0.53 0.71
N GLU A 209 -2.45 -1.25 1.72
CA GLU A 209 -3.19 -2.50 1.60
C GLU A 209 -4.44 -2.38 0.71
N TYR A 210 -5.12 -1.23 0.70
CA TYR A 210 -6.27 -0.99 -0.19
C TYR A 210 -5.84 -1.01 -1.66
N TYR A 211 -4.77 -0.29 -2.00
CA TYR A 211 -4.29 -0.24 -3.37
C TYR A 211 -3.83 -1.59 -3.88
N MET A 212 -3.12 -2.34 -3.04
CA MET A 212 -2.69 -3.70 -3.36
C MET A 212 -3.90 -4.62 -3.59
N ALA A 213 -4.93 -4.52 -2.72
CA ALA A 213 -6.15 -5.30 -2.88
C ALA A 213 -6.88 -5.00 -4.20
N ARG A 214 -6.96 -3.72 -4.58
CA ARG A 214 -7.56 -3.32 -5.87
C ARG A 214 -6.82 -3.90 -7.06
N VAL A 215 -5.49 -3.81 -7.08
CA VAL A 215 -4.68 -4.35 -8.18
C VAL A 215 -4.87 -5.87 -8.32
N GLU A 216 -4.95 -6.60 -7.21
CA GLU A 216 -5.21 -8.05 -7.27
C GLU A 216 -6.59 -8.37 -7.79
N LEU A 217 -7.63 -7.66 -7.35
CA LEU A 217 -8.98 -7.87 -7.88
C LEU A 217 -9.06 -7.56 -9.37
N ASP A 218 -8.41 -6.49 -9.83
CA ASP A 218 -8.34 -6.16 -11.26
C ASP A 218 -7.65 -7.30 -12.05
N LYS A 219 -6.56 -7.86 -11.53
CA LYS A 219 -5.86 -9.02 -12.14
C LYS A 219 -6.71 -10.29 -12.13
N LEU A 220 -7.51 -10.52 -11.10
CA LEU A 220 -8.38 -11.70 -11.00
C LEU A 220 -9.57 -11.61 -11.95
N ASN A 221 -10.14 -10.41 -12.14
CA ASN A 221 -11.26 -10.17 -13.04
C ASN A 221 -10.86 -10.11 -14.53
N SER A 222 -9.56 -9.96 -14.83
CA SER A 222 -9.03 -9.91 -16.20
C SER A 222 -8.60 -11.29 -16.73
N ARG A 223 -8.88 -12.37 -15.99
CA ARG A 223 -8.60 -13.77 -16.37
C ARG A 223 -9.89 -14.45 -16.81
#